data_AF-A0A2A2FEN6-F1
#
_entry.id   AF-A0A2A2FEN6-F1
#
_cell.length_a   1.000
_cell.length_b   1.000
_cell.length_c   1.000
_cell.angle_alpha   90.00
_cell.angle_beta   90.00
_cell.angle_gamma   90.00
#
_symmetry.space_group_name_H-M   'P 1'
#
loop_
_entity.id
_entity.type
_entity.pdbx_description
1 polymer ?
#
loop_
_entity_poly.entity_id
_entity_poly.type
_entity_poly.pdbx_seq_one_letter_code
_entity_poly.pdbx_strand_id
1 'polypeptide(L)'
;MTETSMDSPSDGPDFQTLHENTTRAELFPAKQHKEEWWEEAGHEGSSLSRYLYDLIQEARMYRDSGAPFIQTQDQTVKQLQNKIDDLEDQLDDARQASDGRTHLSIDDLVTRVLDQKYQSLDELTERISASDDVAQHLQRQIENRLYTLAENGRVEFQRGHGWRLNEGN
;
A
#
# COMPACT_ATOMS: atom_id res chain seq x y z
N MET A 1 66.58 18.88 24.07
CA MET A 1 66.00 18.58 25.40
C MET A 1 65.48 19.90 25.94
N THR A 2 64.19 20.15 26.12
CA THR A 2 63.02 19.27 26.24
C THR A 2 61.76 20.03 25.81
N GLU A 3 60.81 19.26 25.30
CA GLU A 3 59.53 19.64 24.71
C GLU A 3 58.46 20.07 25.75
N THR A 4 57.53 20.88 25.25
CA THR A 4 56.07 20.87 25.42
C THR A 4 55.45 20.63 26.80
N SER A 5 54.62 21.59 27.23
CA SER A 5 53.36 21.28 27.92
C SER A 5 52.35 22.39 27.66
N MET A 6 51.53 22.20 26.63
CA MET A 6 50.26 22.91 26.47
C MET A 6 49.26 22.25 27.41
N ASP A 7 48.73 23.05 28.33
CA ASP A 7 47.79 22.66 29.36
C ASP A 7 46.47 22.18 28.73
N SER A 8 46.03 20.98 29.09
CA SER A 8 44.75 20.42 28.65
C SER A 8 43.64 20.97 29.55
N PRO A 9 42.55 21.56 29.02
CA PRO A 9 41.45 22.00 29.86
C PRO A 9 40.74 20.78 30.45
N SER A 10 40.68 20.77 31.78
CA SER A 10 40.02 19.79 32.64
C SER A 10 38.65 19.38 32.12
N ASP A 11 38.48 18.09 31.92
CA ASP A 11 37.24 17.44 31.52
C ASP A 11 36.28 17.36 32.72
N GLY A 12 35.00 17.67 32.46
CA GLY A 12 33.91 17.48 33.41
C GLY A 12 32.86 18.58 33.36
N PRO A 13 31.74 18.34 32.66
CA PRO A 13 30.46 18.87 33.10
C PRO A 13 29.47 17.73 33.44
N ASP A 14 28.70 18.00 34.48
CA ASP A 14 27.61 17.20 35.06
C ASP A 14 26.76 16.46 34.00
N PHE A 15 26.81 15.13 34.03
CA PHE A 15 25.82 14.30 33.36
C PHE A 15 24.60 14.15 34.27
N GLN A 16 23.49 14.76 33.84
CA GLN A 16 22.15 14.47 34.33
C GLN A 16 21.98 12.96 34.55
N THR A 17 21.47 12.61 35.73
CA THR A 17 21.19 11.26 36.22
C THR A 17 20.59 10.37 35.13
N LEU A 18 21.35 9.37 34.69
CA LEU A 18 20.89 8.32 33.78
C LEU A 18 19.78 7.50 34.48
N HIS A 19 18.72 7.15 33.73
CA HIS A 19 17.63 6.29 34.21
C HIS A 19 18.19 4.94 34.70
N GLU A 20 17.53 4.27 35.66
CA GLU A 20 18.01 3.07 36.38
C GLU A 20 18.41 1.88 35.49
N ASN A 21 18.04 1.90 34.21
CA ASN A 21 18.32 0.84 33.22
C ASN A 21 19.35 1.27 32.14
N THR A 22 19.98 2.43 32.28
CA THR A 22 20.93 2.95 31.30
C THR A 22 22.35 2.80 31.82
N THR A 23 23.18 2.06 31.09
CA THR A 23 24.61 1.88 31.41
C THR A 23 25.47 2.59 30.37
N ARG A 24 26.58 3.20 30.81
CA ARG A 24 27.57 3.82 29.93
C ARG A 24 28.49 2.75 29.35
N ALA A 25 28.66 2.78 28.03
CA ALA A 25 29.67 2.01 27.33
C ALA A 25 30.66 2.98 26.67
N GLU A 26 31.96 2.72 26.82
CA GLU A 26 33.01 3.50 26.18
C GLU A 26 33.49 2.80 24.92
N LEU A 27 33.60 3.57 23.83
CA LEU A 27 34.08 3.10 22.54
C LEU A 27 35.37 3.85 22.22
N PHE A 28 36.35 3.14 21.66
CA PHE A 28 37.65 3.70 21.26
C PHE A 28 37.83 3.58 19.74
N PRO A 29 37.04 4.31 18.92
CA PRO A 29 37.22 4.34 17.48
C PRO A 29 38.43 5.17 17.07
N ALA A 30 38.87 5.03 15.82
CA ALA A 30 39.82 5.99 15.24
C ALA A 30 39.21 7.40 15.23
N LYS A 31 40.06 8.42 15.39
CA LYS A 31 39.62 9.82 15.50
C LYS A 31 38.76 10.26 14.31
N GLN A 32 39.14 9.85 13.11
CA GLN A 32 38.43 10.16 11.87
C GLN A 32 36.97 9.65 11.91
N HIS A 33 36.74 8.39 12.30
CA HIS A 33 35.39 7.83 12.38
C HIS A 33 34.53 8.52 13.43
N LYS A 34 35.14 8.95 14.55
CA LYS A 34 34.42 9.72 15.56
C LYS A 34 33.95 11.06 15.01
N GLU A 35 34.77 11.74 14.20
CA GLU A 35 34.42 13.00 13.56
C GLU A 35 33.31 12.78 12.52
N GLU A 36 33.41 11.75 11.67
CA GLU A 36 32.38 11.37 10.70
C GLU A 36 31.02 11.14 11.39
N TRP A 37 30.96 10.31 12.42
CA TRP A 37 29.71 10.06 13.15
C TRP A 37 29.15 11.29 13.86
N TRP A 38 30.02 12.23 14.25
CA TRP A 38 29.58 13.46 14.90
C TRP A 38 28.95 14.43 13.90
N GLU A 39 29.51 14.53 12.70
CA GLU A 39 28.94 15.30 11.60
C GLU A 39 27.60 14.70 11.15
N GLU A 40 27.53 13.38 10.95
CA GLU A 40 26.32 12.66 10.56
C GLU A 40 25.20 12.84 11.61
N ALA A 41 25.50 12.67 12.89
CA ALA A 41 24.54 12.91 13.97
C ALA A 41 24.05 14.38 13.99
N GLY A 42 24.95 15.33 13.74
CA GLY A 42 24.62 16.76 13.65
C GLY A 42 23.67 17.06 12.48
N HIS A 43 23.88 16.44 11.32
CA HIS A 43 22.99 16.57 10.16
C HIS A 43 21.58 16.02 10.43
N GLU A 44 21.48 14.92 11.17
CA GLU A 44 20.19 14.32 11.56
C GLU A 44 19.52 15.01 12.75
N GLY A 45 20.18 16.00 13.37
CA GLY A 45 19.68 16.68 14.58
C GLY A 45 19.62 15.76 15.80
N SER A 46 20.43 14.70 15.83
CA SER A 46 20.47 13.70 16.89
C SER A 46 21.74 13.81 17.75
N SER A 47 21.72 13.27 18.97
CA SER A 47 22.94 13.18 19.78
C SER A 47 23.80 12.01 19.30
N LEU A 48 25.13 12.14 19.37
CA LEU A 48 26.06 11.07 18.98
C LEU A 48 25.73 9.72 19.64
N SER A 49 25.34 9.74 20.92
CA SER A 49 24.92 8.53 21.65
C SER A 49 23.68 7.86 21.06
N ARG A 50 22.71 8.65 20.59
CA ARG A 50 21.48 8.16 19.99
C ARG A 50 21.75 7.65 18.58
N TYR A 51 22.51 8.41 17.80
CA TYR A 51 22.96 8.02 16.46
C TYR A 51 23.67 6.65 16.47
N LEU A 52 24.66 6.48 17.36
CA LEU A 52 25.37 5.20 17.49
C LEU A 52 24.48 4.07 18.01
N TYR A 53 23.53 4.38 18.90
CA TYR A 53 22.57 3.38 19.37
C TYR A 53 21.69 2.88 18.22
N ASP A 54 21.16 3.78 17.41
CA ASP A 54 20.31 3.45 16.27
C ASP A 54 21.09 2.63 15.23
N LEU A 55 22.33 3.01 14.93
CA LEU A 55 23.22 2.26 14.03
C LEU A 55 23.52 0.84 14.54
N ILE A 56 23.67 0.66 15.87
CA ILE A 56 23.83 -0.66 16.49
C ILE A 56 22.54 -1.49 16.39
N GLN A 57 21.37 -0.88 16.60
CA GLN A 57 20.10 -1.60 16.46
C GLN A 57 19.84 -2.01 15.02
N GLU A 58 20.17 -1.15 14.06
CA GLU A 58 20.13 -1.46 12.64
C GLU A 58 21.03 -2.68 12.34
N ALA A 59 22.30 -2.63 12.78
CA ALA A 59 23.27 -3.74 12.66
C ALA A 59 22.76 -5.07 13.27
N ARG A 60 22.00 -5.01 14.37
CA ARG A 60 21.38 -6.20 14.99
C ARG A 60 20.23 -6.74 14.14
N MET A 61 19.34 -5.86 13.67
CA MET A 61 18.25 -6.24 12.78
C MET A 61 18.78 -6.91 11.50
N TYR A 62 19.88 -6.40 10.92
CA TYR A 62 20.55 -7.02 9.78
C TYR A 62 21.06 -8.44 10.07
N ARG A 63 21.62 -8.65 11.27
CA ARG A 63 22.15 -9.96 11.67
C ARG A 63 21.04 -10.99 11.85
N ASP A 64 19.93 -10.58 12.45
CA ASP A 64 18.83 -11.49 12.80
C ASP A 64 17.92 -11.80 11.60
N SER A 65 17.80 -10.88 10.64
CA SER A 65 16.93 -11.04 9.45
C SER A 65 17.58 -11.73 8.25
N GLY A 66 18.90 -11.94 8.26
CA GLY A 66 19.59 -12.78 7.26
C GLY A 66 19.44 -12.34 5.80
N ALA A 67 19.22 -11.06 5.51
CA ALA A 67 19.00 -10.56 4.14
C ALA A 67 19.81 -9.28 3.81
N PRO A 68 20.24 -9.12 2.55
CA PRO A 68 21.21 -8.10 2.14
C PRO A 68 20.55 -6.73 1.90
N PHE A 69 21.26 -5.68 2.30
CA PHE A 69 21.11 -4.27 1.92
C PHE A 69 19.70 -3.70 2.15
N ILE A 70 19.51 -2.92 3.23
CA ILE A 70 18.44 -1.90 3.23
C ILE A 70 18.85 -0.92 2.14
N GLN A 71 18.26 -1.18 0.99
CA GLN A 71 17.96 -0.23 -0.03
C GLN A 71 17.57 1.09 0.65
N THR A 72 18.43 2.09 0.51
CA THR A 72 18.20 3.47 0.99
C THR A 72 16.75 3.86 0.73
N GLN A 73 16.13 4.65 1.61
CA GLN A 73 14.72 5.05 1.51
C GLN A 73 14.24 5.35 0.07
N ASP A 74 15.10 5.93 -0.77
CA ASP A 74 14.88 6.15 -2.20
C ASP A 74 14.52 4.90 -3.02
N GLN A 75 15.16 3.76 -2.77
CA GLN A 75 14.88 2.51 -3.46
C GLN A 75 13.57 1.87 -2.97
N THR A 76 13.23 1.96 -1.68
CA THR A 76 11.89 1.56 -1.20
C THR A 76 10.80 2.46 -1.76
N VAL A 77 11.04 3.78 -1.85
CA VAL A 77 10.10 4.71 -2.48
C VAL A 77 9.92 4.37 -3.97
N LYS A 78 11.02 4.07 -4.68
CA LYS A 78 10.97 3.67 -6.08
C LYS A 78 10.25 2.33 -6.29
N GLN A 79 10.44 1.36 -5.40
CA GLN A 79 9.71 0.09 -5.44
C GLN A 79 8.23 0.28 -5.15
N LEU A 80 7.89 1.13 -4.18
CA LEU A 80 6.50 1.46 -3.86
C LEU A 80 5.84 2.23 -5.01
N GLN A 81 6.55 3.16 -5.66
CA GLN A 81 6.08 3.84 -6.87
C GLN A 81 5.86 2.86 -8.01
N ASN A 82 6.83 1.99 -8.32
CA ASN A 82 6.65 0.97 -9.34
C ASN A 82 5.47 0.03 -9.03
N LYS A 83 5.22 -0.24 -7.75
CA LYS A 83 4.08 -1.05 -7.32
C LYS A 83 2.76 -0.30 -7.40
N ILE A 84 2.76 1.01 -7.17
CA ILE A 84 1.60 1.86 -7.41
C ILE A 84 1.30 1.89 -8.90
N ASP A 85 2.29 2.14 -9.76
CA ASP A 85 2.13 2.14 -11.21
C ASP A 85 1.60 0.78 -11.71
N ASP A 86 2.17 -0.34 -11.26
CA ASP A 86 1.69 -1.70 -11.62
C ASP A 86 0.26 -1.97 -11.10
N LEU A 87 -0.10 -1.46 -9.92
CA LEU A 87 -1.46 -1.57 -9.38
C LEU A 87 -2.45 -0.66 -10.13
N GLU A 88 -2.02 0.53 -10.57
CA GLU A 88 -2.83 1.43 -11.39
C GLU A 88 -3.04 0.85 -12.78
N ASP A 89 -2.00 0.29 -13.40
CA ASP A 89 -2.10 -0.45 -14.67
C ASP A 89 -3.04 -1.66 -14.52
N GLN A 90 -2.95 -2.43 -13.44
CA GLN A 90 -3.88 -3.53 -13.16
C GLN A 90 -5.32 -3.06 -12.92
N LEU A 91 -5.49 -1.89 -12.29
CA LEU A 91 -6.81 -1.30 -12.07
C LEU A 91 -7.42 -0.79 -13.38
N ASP A 92 -6.61 -0.19 -14.24
CA ASP A 92 -7.03 0.29 -15.55
C ASP A 92 -7.28 -0.87 -16.52
N ASP A 93 -6.47 -1.93 -16.48
CA ASP A 93 -6.75 -3.17 -17.19
C ASP A 93 -8.04 -3.83 -16.67
N ALA A 94 -8.28 -3.84 -15.36
CA ALA A 94 -9.52 -4.35 -14.78
C ALA A 94 -10.73 -3.48 -15.16
N ARG A 95 -10.56 -2.15 -15.21
CA ARG A 95 -11.58 -1.20 -15.67
C ARG A 95 -11.85 -1.35 -17.16
N GLN A 96 -10.84 -1.47 -18.00
CA GLN A 96 -10.97 -1.70 -19.45
C GLN A 96 -11.56 -3.09 -19.75
N ALA A 97 -11.17 -4.11 -19.00
CA ALA A 97 -11.80 -5.43 -19.04
C ALA A 97 -13.27 -5.37 -18.57
N SER A 98 -13.61 -4.44 -17.68
CA SER A 98 -15.00 -4.15 -17.30
C SER A 98 -15.75 -3.26 -18.30
N ASP A 99 -15.08 -2.37 -19.03
CA ASP A 99 -15.65 -1.56 -20.11
C ASP A 99 -15.92 -2.40 -21.37
N GLY A 100 -15.16 -3.49 -21.57
CA GLY A 100 -15.52 -4.56 -22.50
C GLY A 100 -16.81 -5.30 -22.10
N ARG A 101 -17.27 -5.15 -20.85
CA ARG A 101 -18.55 -5.66 -20.36
C ARG A 101 -19.64 -4.58 -20.42
N THR A 102 -19.84 -3.90 -21.55
CA THR A 102 -20.97 -2.96 -21.84
C THR A 102 -21.75 -2.56 -20.58
N HIS A 103 -21.12 -1.78 -19.70
CA HIS A 103 -21.72 -1.37 -18.45
C HIS A 103 -22.73 -0.29 -18.83
N LEU A 104 -23.99 -0.67 -19.03
CA LEU A 104 -25.07 0.30 -19.21
C LEU A 104 -25.17 1.10 -17.93
N SER A 105 -24.61 2.31 -17.93
CA SER A 105 -24.71 3.23 -16.82
C SER A 105 -26.17 3.67 -16.67
N ILE A 106 -26.58 3.95 -15.43
CA ILE A 106 -27.91 4.51 -15.16
C ILE A 106 -28.09 5.83 -15.92
N ASP A 107 -27.04 6.62 -16.06
CA ASP A 107 -27.06 7.90 -16.79
C ASP A 107 -27.31 7.72 -18.29
N ASP A 108 -26.77 6.67 -18.91
CA ASP A 108 -26.99 6.35 -20.33
C ASP A 108 -28.43 5.90 -20.57
N LEU A 109 -28.97 5.09 -19.67
CA LEU A 109 -30.36 4.63 -19.71
C LEU A 109 -31.34 5.79 -19.59
N VAL A 110 -31.11 6.67 -18.62
CA VAL A 110 -31.96 7.84 -18.37
C VAL A 110 -31.90 8.80 -19.56
N THR A 111 -30.71 9.12 -20.07
CA THR A 111 -30.53 10.03 -21.21
C THR A 111 -31.17 9.49 -22.49
N ARG A 112 -31.17 8.17 -22.70
CA ARG A 112 -31.78 7.54 -23.89
C ARG A 112 -33.31 7.49 -23.83
N VAL A 113 -33.91 7.44 -22.64
CA VAL A 113 -35.38 7.34 -22.47
C VAL A 113 -36.06 8.71 -22.31
N LEU A 114 -35.34 9.70 -21.78
CA LEU A 114 -35.83 11.07 -21.65
C LEU A 114 -36.16 11.67 -23.03
N ASP A 115 -37.35 12.28 -23.12
CA ASP A 115 -37.82 13.03 -24.30
C ASP A 115 -37.94 14.51 -23.92
N GLN A 116 -38.18 15.40 -24.89
CA GLN A 116 -38.34 16.84 -24.68
C GLN A 116 -39.57 17.22 -23.85
N LYS A 117 -40.41 16.24 -23.48
CA LYS A 117 -41.60 16.41 -22.66
C LYS A 117 -41.35 15.94 -21.23
N TYR A 118 -41.93 16.66 -20.27
CA TYR A 118 -41.96 16.23 -18.88
C TYR A 118 -42.67 14.88 -18.76
N GLN A 119 -41.98 13.90 -18.17
CA GLN A 119 -42.45 12.55 -17.92
C GLN A 119 -42.40 12.27 -16.42
N SER A 120 -43.30 11.42 -15.95
CA SER A 120 -43.29 10.97 -14.56
C SER A 120 -42.21 9.89 -14.34
N LEU A 121 -41.78 9.71 -13.08
CA LEU A 121 -40.78 8.70 -12.73
C LEU A 121 -41.26 7.27 -13.06
N ASP A 122 -42.55 6.99 -12.88
CA ASP A 122 -43.14 5.67 -13.15
C ASP A 122 -43.08 5.34 -14.65
N GLU A 123 -43.43 6.30 -15.52
CA GLU A 123 -43.34 6.14 -16.98
C GLU A 123 -41.89 5.93 -17.45
N LEU A 124 -40.93 6.64 -16.85
CA LEU A 124 -39.52 6.46 -17.15
C LEU A 124 -39.04 5.07 -16.73
N THR A 125 -39.44 4.61 -15.55
CA THR A 125 -39.06 3.29 -15.03
C THR A 125 -39.63 2.16 -15.87
N GLU A 126 -40.90 2.28 -16.29
CA GLU A 126 -41.54 1.31 -17.17
C GLU A 126 -40.84 1.26 -18.54
N ARG A 127 -40.54 2.41 -19.14
CA ARG A 127 -39.82 2.45 -20.43
C ARG A 127 -38.38 1.93 -20.35
N ILE A 128 -37.67 2.21 -19.26
CA ILE A 128 -36.32 1.67 -19.04
C ILE A 128 -36.38 0.15 -18.88
N SER A 129 -37.31 -0.38 -18.09
CA SER A 129 -37.46 -1.83 -17.88
C SER A 129 -37.95 -2.58 -19.13
N ALA A 130 -38.77 -1.94 -19.97
CA ALA A 130 -39.21 -2.48 -21.25
C ALA A 130 -38.16 -2.38 -22.37
N SER A 131 -36.99 -1.78 -22.11
CA SER A 131 -35.93 -1.67 -23.11
C SER A 131 -35.19 -3.01 -23.28
N ASP A 132 -35.10 -3.48 -24.52
CA ASP A 132 -34.34 -4.70 -24.88
C ASP A 132 -32.86 -4.60 -24.46
N ASP A 133 -32.29 -3.40 -24.43
CA ASP A 133 -30.91 -3.15 -24.00
C ASP A 133 -30.71 -3.53 -22.52
N VAL A 134 -31.69 -3.18 -21.66
CA VAL A 134 -31.65 -3.50 -20.23
C VAL A 134 -31.86 -4.99 -20.03
N ALA A 135 -32.79 -5.60 -20.76
CA ALA A 135 -33.04 -7.03 -20.70
C ALA A 135 -31.80 -7.85 -21.11
N GLN A 136 -31.13 -7.49 -22.22
CA GLN A 136 -29.91 -8.14 -22.68
C GLN A 136 -28.74 -7.94 -21.71
N HIS A 137 -28.60 -6.74 -21.15
CA HIS A 137 -27.56 -6.46 -20.16
C HIS A 137 -27.75 -7.28 -18.88
N LEU A 138 -28.97 -7.30 -18.34
CA LEU A 138 -29.32 -8.10 -17.17
C LEU A 138 -29.13 -9.60 -17.45
N GLN A 139 -29.57 -10.10 -18.60
CA GLN A 139 -29.36 -11.50 -18.98
C GLN A 139 -27.87 -11.86 -18.95
N ARG A 140 -27.00 -11.04 -19.57
CA ARG A 140 -25.56 -11.32 -19.61
C ARG A 140 -24.92 -11.24 -18.22
N GLN A 141 -25.35 -10.30 -17.38
CA GLN A 141 -24.88 -10.22 -15.99
C GLN A 141 -25.31 -11.45 -15.17
N ILE A 142 -26.56 -11.87 -15.32
CA ILE A 142 -27.11 -13.05 -14.66
C ILE A 142 -26.38 -14.32 -15.11
N GLU A 143 -26.17 -14.51 -16.42
CA GLU A 143 -25.42 -15.65 -16.95
C GLU A 143 -24.00 -15.71 -16.38
N ASN A 144 -23.27 -14.60 -16.44
CA ASN A 144 -21.92 -14.53 -15.86
C ASN A 144 -21.92 -14.86 -14.37
N ARG A 145 -22.89 -14.32 -13.60
CA ARG A 145 -22.99 -14.61 -12.16
C ARG A 145 -23.35 -16.06 -11.89
N LEU A 146 -24.21 -16.67 -12.71
CA LEU A 146 -24.59 -18.07 -12.61
C LEU A 146 -23.41 -19.00 -12.90
N TYR A 147 -22.59 -18.69 -13.92
CA TYR A 147 -21.35 -19.44 -14.16
C TYR A 147 -20.38 -19.34 -12.97
N THR A 148 -20.17 -18.15 -12.41
CA THR A 148 -19.34 -17.98 -11.21
C THR A 148 -19.92 -18.73 -10.00
N LEU A 149 -21.24 -18.73 -9.82
CA LEU A 149 -21.87 -19.46 -8.71
C LEU A 149 -21.78 -20.98 -8.90
N ALA A 150 -21.80 -21.47 -10.14
CA ALA A 150 -21.63 -22.88 -10.45
C ALA A 150 -20.20 -23.35 -10.20
N GLU A 151 -19.21 -22.53 -10.56
CA GLU A 151 -17.81 -22.78 -10.25
C GLU A 151 -17.58 -22.87 -8.73
N ASN A 152 -18.31 -22.07 -7.95
CA ASN A 152 -18.30 -22.11 -6.49
C ASN A 152 -19.23 -23.19 -5.88
N GLY A 153 -19.82 -24.08 -6.70
CA GLY A 153 -20.66 -25.19 -6.26
C GLY A 153 -22.04 -24.81 -5.70
N ARG A 154 -22.42 -23.52 -5.74
CA ARG A 154 -23.67 -23.00 -5.15
C ARG A 154 -24.89 -23.15 -6.06
N VAL A 155 -24.68 -23.32 -7.36
CA VAL A 155 -25.75 -23.58 -8.33
C VAL A 155 -25.33 -24.70 -9.29
N GLU A 156 -26.30 -25.48 -9.77
CA GLU A 156 -26.10 -26.55 -10.73
C GLU A 156 -26.83 -26.21 -12.03
N PHE A 157 -26.20 -26.51 -13.17
CA PHE A 157 -26.80 -26.36 -14.48
C PHE A 157 -27.14 -27.72 -15.07
N GLN A 158 -28.40 -27.90 -15.48
CA GLN A 158 -28.84 -29.10 -16.20
C GLN A 158 -29.45 -28.71 -17.55
N ARG A 159 -28.90 -29.30 -18.63
CA ARG A 159 -29.39 -29.09 -20.00
C ARG A 159 -30.86 -29.49 -20.09
N GLY A 160 -31.71 -28.53 -20.44
CA GLY A 160 -33.16 -28.70 -20.58
C GLY A 160 -34.00 -28.36 -19.33
N HIS A 161 -33.38 -28.15 -18.16
CA HIS A 161 -34.08 -27.74 -16.93
C HIS A 161 -33.62 -26.36 -16.42
N GLY A 162 -32.43 -25.90 -16.84
CA GLY A 162 -31.91 -24.58 -16.49
C GLY A 162 -31.02 -24.64 -15.25
N TRP A 163 -31.05 -23.56 -14.46
CA TRP A 163 -30.20 -23.37 -13.28
C TRP A 163 -30.98 -23.66 -12.00
N ARG A 164 -30.38 -24.41 -11.07
CA ARG A 164 -30.94 -24.68 -9.74
C ARG A 164 -29.94 -24.27 -8.67
N LEU A 165 -30.43 -23.70 -7.57
CA LEU A 165 -29.63 -23.54 -6.35
C LEU A 165 -29.29 -24.90 -5.76
N ASN A 166 -28.03 -25.10 -5.42
CA ASN A 166 -27.59 -26.29 -4.70
C ASN A 166 -27.71 -25.99 -3.20
N GLU A 167 -28.85 -26.34 -2.60
CA GLU A 167 -29.02 -26.30 -1.13
C GLU A 167 -28.29 -27.50 -0.51
N GLY A 168 -26.95 -27.44 -0.55
CA GLY A 168 -26.08 -28.53 -0.13
C GLY A 168 -24.81 -28.04 0.57
N ASN A 169 -24.99 -27.19 1.59
CA ASN A 169 -24.36 -27.21 2.94
C ASN A 169 -24.32 -25.79 3.55
#